data_AF-A0A9E3G153-F1
#
_entry.id   AF-A0A9E3G153-F1
#
_cell.length_a   1.000
_cell.length_b   1.000
_cell.length_c   1.000
_cell.angle_alpha   90.00
_cell.angle_beta   90.00
_cell.angle_gamma   90.00
#
_symmetry.space_group_name_H-M   'P 1'
#
loop_
_entity.id
_entity.type
_entity.pdbx_description
1 polymer ?
#
loop_
_entity_poly.entity_id
_entity_poly.type
_entity_poly.pdbx_seq_one_letter_code
_entity_poly.pdbx_strand_id
1 'polypeptide(L)'
;MSDTLYVPTPDERQQAKAPKAFQRKTVIGGVTGELEIPNGNNPFQNAWLTLTLGYDLRFLDSRLVGDGGAGPIIVQDKDLGWCARDSDDYLFPIIDWGYDAIKKFVKLFQQGEQIWNHKFLIKPPNVFDKLDYYSSAFPGYILRPNILCLFRMESGAKTSATFNVVRINPAVFSDPKYEVPNYKTKKTKPARNGFRSHQTLLTDGDVYTPVLGHELGHAINEDHILALKGDAQCKINRSLDRCYGLTVEELRNIMGAGTEITEINVGPWVDHLQNMVGGDPMHCKITMLTDPKVQPLPPRKIPVVPASKAPVGPSFGSRRLQPVGAGRR
;
A
#
# COMPACT_ATOMS: atom_id res chain seq x y z
N MET A 1 23.22 -7.01 -4.63
CA MET A 1 22.50 -5.79 -5.09
C MET A 1 22.96 -4.66 -4.20
N SER A 2 23.34 -3.50 -4.74
CA SER A 2 23.69 -2.36 -3.90
C SER A 2 22.39 -1.74 -3.39
N ASP A 3 22.07 -1.97 -2.12
CA ASP A 3 20.98 -1.31 -1.42
C ASP A 3 21.36 0.15 -1.18
N THR A 4 21.26 0.97 -2.23
CA THR A 4 21.22 2.42 -2.07
C THR A 4 19.85 2.76 -1.48
N LEU A 5 19.77 2.67 -0.15
CA LEU A 5 18.69 3.26 0.64
C LEU A 5 18.55 4.72 0.20
N TYR A 6 17.42 5.04 -0.42
CA TYR A 6 17.09 6.41 -0.73
C TYR A 6 16.96 7.18 0.60
N VAL A 7 17.82 8.18 0.79
CA VAL A 7 17.79 9.08 1.94
C VAL A 7 17.09 10.35 1.49
N PRO A 8 15.90 10.69 2.05
CA PRO A 8 15.23 11.94 1.72
C PRO A 8 16.16 13.12 1.99
N THR A 9 16.25 14.01 1.01
CA THR A 9 17.03 15.24 1.10
C THR A 9 16.50 16.11 2.26
N PRO A 10 17.35 16.98 2.85
CA PRO A 10 16.91 17.95 3.86
C PRO A 10 15.70 18.79 3.43
N ASP A 11 15.60 19.10 2.13
CA ASP A 11 14.48 19.86 1.55
C ASP A 11 13.17 19.07 1.57
N GLU A 12 13.20 17.77 1.28
CA GLU A 12 12.01 16.90 1.39
C GLU A 12 11.51 16.78 2.83
N ARG A 13 12.43 16.79 3.82
CA ARG A 13 12.06 16.80 5.25
C ARG A 13 11.48 18.15 5.70
N GLN A 14 11.91 19.26 5.10
CA GLN A 14 11.39 20.59 5.42
C GLN A 14 10.02 20.86 4.78
N GLN A 15 9.74 20.31 3.59
CA GLN A 15 8.43 20.44 2.93
C GLN A 15 7.28 19.84 3.76
N ALA A 16 7.55 18.83 4.60
CA ALA A 16 6.56 18.23 5.50
C ALA A 16 6.17 19.11 6.72
N LYS A 17 6.80 20.28 6.93
CA LYS A 17 6.60 21.13 8.12
C LYS A 17 5.96 22.50 7.85
N ALA A 18 5.41 22.73 6.65
CA ALA A 18 4.82 24.02 6.28
C ALA A 18 3.47 24.29 7.00
N PRO A 19 3.12 25.56 7.29
CA PRO A 19 1.87 25.94 7.97
C PRO A 19 0.62 25.41 7.25
N LYS A 20 -0.33 24.88 8.03
CA LYS A 20 -1.41 23.94 7.64
C LYS A 20 -1.93 24.11 6.20
N ALA A 21 -1.48 23.17 5.38
CA ALA A 21 -2.10 22.74 4.12
C ALA A 21 -3.60 22.45 4.30
N PHE A 22 -4.37 22.58 3.22
CA PHE A 22 -5.71 22.01 3.20
C PHE A 22 -5.58 20.47 3.22
N GLN A 23 -6.22 19.82 4.19
CA GLN A 23 -6.11 18.38 4.43
C GLN A 23 -7.45 17.68 4.17
N ARG A 24 -7.41 16.56 3.45
CA ARG A 24 -8.54 15.63 3.35
C ARG A 24 -8.13 14.28 3.89
N LYS A 25 -9.05 13.59 4.57
CA LYS A 25 -8.83 12.25 5.10
C LYS A 25 -9.95 11.31 4.68
N THR A 26 -9.60 10.05 4.45
CA THR A 26 -10.57 8.97 4.23
C THR A 26 -10.02 7.67 4.77
N VAL A 27 -10.89 6.68 4.99
CA VAL A 27 -10.49 5.33 5.39
C VAL A 27 -11.03 4.33 4.38
N ILE A 28 -10.17 3.47 3.83
CA ILE A 28 -10.56 2.35 2.94
C ILE A 28 -9.88 1.08 3.48
N GLY A 29 -10.65 0.02 3.70
CA GLY A 29 -10.10 -1.24 4.22
C GLY A 29 -9.41 -1.11 5.58
N GLY A 30 -9.78 -0.11 6.38
CA GLY A 30 -9.13 0.21 7.65
C GLY A 30 -7.86 1.05 7.51
N VAL A 31 -7.28 1.21 6.32
CA VAL A 31 -6.12 2.08 6.06
C VAL A 31 -6.60 3.53 5.97
N THR A 32 -5.87 4.44 6.63
CA THR A 32 -6.19 5.87 6.59
C THR A 32 -5.40 6.54 5.47
N GLY A 33 -6.07 7.16 4.53
CA GLY A 33 -5.46 8.08 3.57
C GLY A 33 -5.54 9.52 4.07
N GLU A 34 -4.46 10.27 3.90
CA GLU A 34 -4.39 11.71 4.15
C GLU A 34 -3.75 12.45 2.98
N LEU A 35 -4.49 13.39 2.39
CA LEU A 35 -4.02 14.25 1.29
C LEU A 35 -3.71 15.64 1.82
N GLU A 36 -2.46 16.05 1.69
CA GLU A 36 -1.96 17.38 2.04
C GLU A 36 -1.74 18.22 0.77
N ILE A 37 -2.49 19.32 0.64
CA ILE A 37 -2.41 20.22 -0.52
C ILE A 37 -1.59 21.47 -0.14
N PRO A 38 -0.59 21.87 -0.95
CA PRO A 38 0.20 23.07 -0.70
C PRO A 38 -0.68 24.32 -0.49
N ASN A 39 -0.27 25.17 0.46
CA ASN A 39 -0.98 26.43 0.75
C ASN A 39 -0.60 27.59 -0.18
N GLY A 40 0.34 27.38 -1.11
CA GLY A 40 0.81 28.39 -2.07
C GLY A 40 2.02 29.22 -1.65
N ASN A 41 2.50 29.11 -0.40
CA ASN A 41 3.68 29.83 0.05
C ASN A 41 4.96 29.36 -0.65
N ASN A 42 5.07 28.05 -0.91
CA ASN A 42 6.10 27.49 -1.78
C ASN A 42 5.45 27.04 -3.09
N PRO A 43 5.66 27.74 -4.21
CA PRO A 43 5.03 27.38 -5.47
C PRO A 43 5.64 26.15 -6.14
N PHE A 44 6.77 25.63 -5.63
CA PHE A 44 7.42 24.42 -6.12
C PHE A 44 7.03 23.16 -5.33
N GLN A 45 6.19 23.31 -4.31
CA GLN A 45 5.78 22.21 -3.45
C GLN A 45 4.73 21.33 -4.14
N ASN A 46 4.97 20.02 -4.17
CA ASN A 46 3.98 19.01 -4.56
C ASN A 46 3.07 18.65 -3.37
N ALA A 47 1.93 18.02 -3.67
CA ALA A 47 1.04 17.46 -2.66
C ALA A 47 1.57 16.12 -2.15
N TRP A 48 1.15 15.74 -0.95
CA TRP A 48 1.46 14.42 -0.38
C TRP A 48 0.17 13.65 -0.19
N LEU A 49 0.17 12.38 -0.60
CA LEU A 49 -0.88 11.42 -0.24
C LEU A 49 -0.24 10.30 0.59
N THR A 50 -0.55 10.31 1.87
CA THR A 50 -0.01 9.36 2.85
C THR A 50 -1.05 8.30 3.17
N LEU A 51 -0.71 7.03 2.95
CA LEU A 51 -1.47 5.90 3.48
C LEU A 51 -0.87 5.47 4.81
N THR A 52 -1.70 5.36 5.83
CA THR A 52 -1.30 4.98 7.19
C THR A 52 -2.00 3.68 7.58
N LEU A 53 -1.20 2.63 7.76
CA LEU A 53 -1.63 1.34 8.27
C LEU A 53 -1.48 1.29 9.78
N GLY A 54 -2.60 1.26 10.50
CA GLY A 54 -2.59 0.91 11.93
C GLY A 54 -2.33 -0.58 12.08
N TYR A 55 -1.30 -0.97 12.83
CA TYR A 55 -0.93 -2.39 12.96
C TYR A 55 -0.81 -2.85 14.42
N ASP A 56 -1.05 -4.15 14.62
CA ASP A 56 -0.76 -4.89 15.85
C ASP A 56 0.13 -6.10 15.52
N LEU A 57 1.10 -6.39 16.39
CA LEU A 57 2.01 -7.54 16.25
C LEU A 57 1.81 -8.49 17.42
N ARG A 58 1.39 -9.71 17.11
CA ARG A 58 1.16 -10.77 18.09
C ARG A 58 2.25 -11.82 17.98
N PHE A 59 3.22 -11.76 18.88
CA PHE A 59 4.32 -12.71 18.93
C PHE A 59 3.84 -14.02 19.55
N LEU A 60 3.56 -15.01 18.69
CA LEU A 60 3.06 -16.30 19.11
C LEU A 60 4.22 -17.24 19.46
N ASP A 61 4.06 -17.99 20.54
CA ASP A 61 5.01 -19.00 20.99
C ASP A 61 4.33 -20.07 21.87
N SER A 62 5.10 -20.88 22.61
CA SER A 62 4.54 -21.93 23.47
C SER A 62 3.61 -21.43 24.59
N ARG A 63 3.66 -20.13 24.90
CA ARG A 63 2.88 -19.48 25.97
C ARG A 63 1.65 -18.74 25.42
N LEU A 64 1.69 -18.35 24.15
CA LEU A 64 0.61 -17.65 23.46
C LEU A 64 0.32 -18.30 22.12
N VAL A 65 -0.70 -19.17 22.09
CA VAL A 65 -0.93 -20.08 20.95
C VAL A 65 -1.69 -19.48 19.77
N GLY A 66 -2.45 -18.40 19.99
CA GLY A 66 -3.24 -17.71 18.95
C GLY A 66 -4.32 -18.59 18.28
N ASP A 67 -5.25 -17.95 17.55
CA ASP A 67 -6.23 -18.63 16.68
C ASP A 67 -6.20 -17.97 15.29
N GLY A 68 -6.15 -18.80 14.25
CA GLY A 68 -6.15 -18.39 12.85
C GLY A 68 -7.52 -18.53 12.17
N GLY A 69 -8.60 -18.78 12.93
CA GLY A 69 -9.96 -19.00 12.41
C GLY A 69 -10.17 -20.41 11.82
N ALA A 70 -9.13 -21.02 11.25
CA ALA A 70 -9.08 -22.44 10.86
C ALA A 70 -8.53 -23.35 11.97
N GLY A 71 -8.51 -22.87 13.23
CA GLY A 71 -7.94 -23.52 14.40
C GLY A 71 -6.64 -22.87 14.90
N PRO A 72 -6.00 -23.45 15.92
CA PRO A 72 -4.83 -22.88 16.55
C PRO A 72 -3.67 -22.72 15.56
N ILE A 73 -2.91 -21.63 15.69
CA ILE A 73 -1.70 -21.41 14.90
C ILE A 73 -0.52 -22.17 15.53
N ILE A 74 -0.41 -22.13 16.86
CA ILE A 74 0.58 -22.93 17.59
C ILE A 74 -0.06 -24.22 18.10
N VAL A 75 0.59 -25.35 17.80
CA VAL A 75 0.15 -26.69 18.22
C VAL A 75 1.28 -27.42 18.93
N GLN A 76 0.93 -28.26 19.90
CA GLN A 76 1.86 -29.19 20.51
C GLN A 76 1.83 -30.51 19.73
N ASP A 77 2.91 -30.81 19.03
CA ASP A 77 3.15 -32.09 18.37
C ASP A 77 3.93 -33.02 19.31
N LYS A 78 3.65 -34.32 19.22
CA LYS A 78 4.25 -35.32 20.11
C LYS A 78 5.75 -35.48 19.89
N ASP A 79 6.19 -35.39 18.64
CA ASP A 79 7.56 -35.71 18.23
C ASP A 79 8.37 -34.43 18.02
N LEU A 80 7.71 -33.34 17.59
CA LEU A 80 8.34 -32.07 17.28
C LEU A 80 8.27 -31.03 18.41
N GLY A 81 7.44 -31.26 19.43
CA GLY A 81 7.15 -30.28 20.46
C GLY A 81 6.26 -29.15 19.95
N TRP A 82 6.50 -27.92 20.40
CA TRP A 82 5.71 -26.76 19.97
C TRP A 82 6.01 -26.37 18.53
N CYS A 83 4.98 -26.33 17.69
CA CYS A 83 5.07 -26.03 16.27
C CYS A 83 4.11 -24.90 15.88
N ALA A 84 4.52 -24.09 14.90
CA ALA A 84 3.62 -23.21 14.16
C ALA A 84 3.07 -23.94 12.93
N ARG A 85 1.78 -23.76 12.66
CA ARG A 85 1.10 -24.23 11.47
C ARG A 85 1.16 -23.16 10.38
N ASP A 86 1.72 -23.49 9.22
CA ASP A 86 1.72 -22.61 8.05
C ASP A 86 0.35 -22.59 7.34
N SER A 87 0.22 -21.79 6.27
CA SER A 87 -1.04 -21.68 5.49
C SER A 87 -1.46 -22.97 4.77
N ASP A 88 -0.52 -23.91 4.57
CA ASP A 88 -0.77 -25.22 3.98
C ASP A 88 -0.96 -26.32 5.04
N ASP A 89 -1.16 -25.94 6.30
CA ASP A 89 -1.29 -26.81 7.47
C ASP A 89 -0.01 -27.62 7.85
N TYR A 90 1.19 -27.27 7.36
CA TYR A 90 2.43 -27.94 7.78
C TYR A 90 2.98 -27.39 9.10
N LEU A 91 3.57 -28.27 9.91
CA LEU A 91 4.03 -27.97 11.26
C LEU A 91 5.53 -27.71 11.30
N PHE A 92 5.92 -26.48 11.64
CA PHE A 92 7.31 -26.08 11.81
C PHE A 92 7.62 -25.89 13.29
N PRO A 93 8.62 -26.61 13.85
CA PRO A 93 9.08 -26.37 15.22
C PRO A 93 9.43 -24.91 15.45
N ILE A 94 8.97 -24.37 16.58
CA ILE A 94 9.21 -22.98 16.98
C ILE A 94 10.14 -22.90 18.19
N ILE A 95 10.66 -21.70 18.42
CA ILE A 95 11.33 -21.33 19.67
C ILE A 95 10.64 -20.11 20.27
N ASP A 96 10.66 -20.00 21.59
CA ASP A 96 9.99 -18.89 22.26
C ASP A 96 10.63 -17.53 21.96
N TRP A 97 9.80 -16.49 22.05
CA TRP A 97 10.25 -15.12 21.89
C TRP A 97 10.96 -14.62 23.16
N GLY A 98 12.20 -14.16 22.97
CA GLY A 98 12.90 -13.34 23.94
C GLY A 98 12.67 -11.84 23.68
N TYR A 99 12.80 -11.02 24.72
CA TYR A 99 12.61 -9.57 24.63
C TYR A 99 13.45 -8.91 23.53
N ASP A 100 14.73 -9.27 23.42
CA ASP A 100 15.62 -8.70 22.40
C ASP A 100 15.23 -9.09 20.98
N ALA A 101 14.73 -10.32 20.79
CA ALA A 101 14.25 -10.79 19.49
C ALA A 101 13.00 -10.02 19.06
N ILE A 102 12.04 -9.81 19.97
CA ILE A 102 10.84 -8.99 19.73
C ILE A 102 11.26 -7.57 19.33
N LYS A 103 12.11 -6.93 20.15
CA LYS A 103 12.58 -5.56 19.90
C LYS A 103 13.26 -5.43 18.54
N LYS A 104 14.09 -6.42 18.17
CA LYS A 104 14.74 -6.47 16.85
C LYS A 104 13.71 -6.60 15.73
N PHE A 105 12.75 -7.51 15.86
CA PHE A 105 11.69 -7.72 14.87
C PHE A 105 10.88 -6.43 14.65
N VAL A 106 10.37 -5.81 15.71
CA VAL A 106 9.57 -4.57 15.61
C VAL A 106 10.33 -3.48 14.86
N LYS A 107 11.62 -3.29 15.18
CA LYS A 107 12.46 -2.30 14.51
C LYS A 107 12.58 -2.57 13.00
N LEU A 108 12.77 -3.82 12.60
CA LEU A 108 12.92 -4.20 11.19
C LEU A 108 11.58 -4.17 10.46
N PHE A 109 10.51 -4.62 11.10
CA PHE A 109 9.15 -4.57 10.57
C PHE A 109 8.75 -3.14 10.18
N GLN A 110 9.08 -2.15 11.03
CA GLN A 110 8.87 -0.72 10.73
C GLN A 110 9.67 -0.21 9.53
N GLN A 111 10.78 -0.86 9.16
CA GLN A 111 11.52 -0.50 7.93
C GLN A 111 10.74 -0.90 6.67
N GLY A 112 9.69 -1.73 6.79
CA GLY A 112 8.76 -2.04 5.72
C GLY A 112 8.12 -0.81 5.07
N GLU A 113 8.02 0.32 5.79
CA GLU A 113 7.62 1.61 5.20
C GLU A 113 8.45 1.98 3.96
N GLN A 114 9.76 1.72 3.99
CA GLN A 114 10.69 2.10 2.93
C GLN A 114 10.51 1.30 1.64
N ILE A 115 9.89 0.12 1.74
CA ILE A 115 9.53 -0.69 0.57
C ILE A 115 8.58 0.11 -0.30
N TRP A 116 7.58 0.77 0.27
CA TRP A 116 6.51 1.46 -0.46
C TRP A 116 6.72 2.97 -0.62
N ASN A 117 7.54 3.58 0.22
CA ASN A 117 7.80 5.02 0.17
C ASN A 117 8.57 5.46 -1.08
N HIS A 118 8.20 6.64 -1.59
CA HIS A 118 8.86 7.32 -2.72
C HIS A 118 8.94 6.45 -3.98
N LYS A 119 7.91 5.64 -4.25
CA LYS A 119 7.82 4.83 -5.48
C LYS A 119 6.98 5.49 -6.55
N PHE A 120 5.95 6.23 -6.16
CA PHE A 120 4.96 6.77 -7.10
C PHE A 120 4.84 8.29 -7.02
N LEU A 121 4.78 8.91 -8.19
CA LEU A 121 4.29 10.26 -8.40
C LEU A 121 3.03 10.18 -9.26
N ILE A 122 1.91 10.62 -8.70
CA ILE A 122 0.62 10.69 -9.41
C ILE A 122 0.50 12.08 -10.01
N LYS A 123 0.24 12.12 -11.31
CA LYS A 123 -0.04 13.33 -12.07
C LYS A 123 -1.55 13.37 -12.38
N PRO A 124 -2.34 14.19 -11.67
CA PRO A 124 -3.79 14.31 -11.93
C PRO A 124 -4.07 14.79 -13.37
N PRO A 125 -5.25 14.55 -13.94
CA PRO A 125 -5.58 15.04 -15.27
C PRO A 125 -5.69 16.58 -15.33
N ASN A 126 -5.61 17.15 -16.53
CA ASN A 126 -5.64 18.61 -16.74
C ASN A 126 -7.00 19.25 -16.45
N VAL A 127 -8.07 18.48 -16.37
CA VAL A 127 -9.41 18.95 -16.00
C VAL A 127 -9.66 18.92 -14.49
N PHE A 128 -8.73 18.38 -13.70
CA PHE A 128 -8.92 18.14 -12.27
C PHE A 128 -8.48 19.32 -11.39
N ASP A 129 -9.39 20.26 -11.14
CA ASP A 129 -9.14 21.51 -10.41
C ASP A 129 -9.18 21.41 -8.87
N LYS A 130 -9.60 20.26 -8.32
CA LYS A 130 -9.78 20.08 -6.87
C LYS A 130 -8.50 20.21 -6.03
N LEU A 131 -7.33 20.28 -6.66
CA LEU A 131 -6.01 20.46 -6.01
C LEU A 131 -5.34 21.79 -6.37
N ASP A 132 -6.03 22.63 -7.12
CA ASP A 132 -5.48 23.89 -7.60
C ASP A 132 -5.26 24.85 -6.43
N TYR A 133 -4.12 25.54 -6.48
CA TYR A 133 -3.77 26.58 -5.50
C TYR A 133 -3.13 27.78 -6.19
N TYR A 134 -3.22 28.94 -5.54
CA TYR A 134 -2.62 30.18 -6.02
C TYR A 134 -1.31 30.44 -5.27
N SER A 135 -0.37 31.12 -5.94
CA SER A 135 0.85 31.61 -5.30
C SER A 135 1.17 33.01 -5.77
N SER A 136 1.56 33.88 -4.83
CA SER A 136 2.01 35.25 -5.13
C SER A 136 3.26 35.29 -5.99
N ALA A 137 4.08 34.23 -5.99
CA ALA A 137 5.27 34.11 -6.82
C ALA A 137 4.96 33.91 -8.31
N PHE A 138 3.75 33.47 -8.66
CA PHE A 138 3.31 33.25 -10.05
C PHE A 138 1.96 33.93 -10.31
N PRO A 139 1.91 35.27 -10.30
CA PRO A 139 0.67 36.01 -10.54
C PRO A 139 0.12 35.68 -11.94
N GLY A 140 -1.20 35.50 -12.03
CA GLY A 140 -1.88 35.12 -13.27
C GLY A 140 -1.82 33.62 -13.61
N TYR A 141 -1.30 32.78 -12.71
CA TYR A 141 -1.31 31.34 -12.85
C TYR A 141 -2.03 30.66 -11.69
N ILE A 142 -2.71 29.57 -12.00
CA ILE A 142 -3.11 28.53 -11.06
C ILE A 142 -2.02 27.45 -11.06
N LEU A 143 -1.63 26.97 -9.89
CA LEU A 143 -0.70 25.88 -9.74
C LEU A 143 -1.45 24.59 -9.43
N ARG A 144 -1.10 23.52 -10.14
CA ARG A 144 -1.61 22.17 -9.87
C ARG A 144 -0.47 21.26 -9.42
N PRO A 145 -0.51 20.76 -8.18
CA PRO A 145 0.56 19.90 -7.68
C PRO A 145 0.53 18.53 -8.37
N ASN A 146 1.68 17.90 -8.47
CA ASN A 146 1.73 16.43 -8.55
C ASN A 146 1.58 15.87 -7.13
N ILE A 147 1.25 14.59 -6.99
CA ILE A 147 1.00 13.97 -5.69
C ILE A 147 2.08 12.92 -5.45
N LEU A 148 2.89 13.12 -4.42
CA LEU A 148 3.88 12.17 -3.95
C LEU A 148 3.23 11.18 -2.99
N CYS A 149 3.46 9.89 -3.21
CA CYS A 149 2.84 8.81 -2.44
C CYS A 149 3.75 8.36 -1.30
N LEU A 150 3.19 8.34 -0.09
CA LEU A 150 3.86 7.84 1.12
C LEU A 150 3.05 6.71 1.76
N PHE A 151 3.76 5.83 2.42
CA PHE A 151 3.26 4.76 3.28
C PHE A 151 3.84 4.90 4.69
N ARG A 152 2.97 4.79 5.69
CA ARG A 152 3.27 4.89 7.11
C ARG A 152 2.67 3.72 7.87
N MET A 153 3.36 3.30 8.91
CA MET A 153 2.95 2.23 9.79
C MET A 153 2.88 2.76 11.21
N GLU A 154 1.71 2.66 11.83
CA GLU A 154 1.49 3.16 13.19
C GLU A 154 1.08 2.02 14.13
N SER A 155 1.97 1.70 15.07
CA SER A 155 1.64 0.77 16.15
C SER A 155 0.67 1.42 17.13
N GLY A 156 -0.39 0.69 17.51
CA GLY A 156 -1.36 1.16 18.51
C GLY A 156 -2.33 2.25 18.04
N ALA A 157 -2.27 2.68 16.78
CA ALA A 157 -3.37 3.37 16.13
C ALA A 157 -4.60 2.43 16.05
N LYS A 158 -5.75 2.92 15.55
CA LYS A 158 -6.92 2.06 15.30
C LYS A 158 -6.46 0.91 14.39
N THR A 159 -6.32 -0.28 14.95
CA THR A 159 -5.70 -1.42 14.29
C THR A 159 -6.49 -1.81 13.05
N SER A 160 -5.84 -1.68 11.90
CA SER A 160 -6.36 -2.05 10.58
C SER A 160 -5.91 -3.46 10.22
N ALA A 161 -4.71 -3.86 10.65
CA ALA A 161 -4.14 -5.18 10.43
C ALA A 161 -3.50 -5.75 11.70
N THR A 162 -3.67 -7.05 11.91
CA THR A 162 -2.97 -7.79 12.97
C THR A 162 -2.11 -8.87 12.33
N PHE A 163 -0.82 -8.87 12.64
CA PHE A 163 0.12 -9.89 12.18
C PHE A 163 0.50 -10.79 13.35
N ASN A 164 0.19 -12.08 13.22
CA ASN A 164 0.76 -13.09 14.07
C ASN A 164 2.19 -13.34 13.62
N VAL A 165 3.14 -13.35 14.55
CA VAL A 165 4.56 -13.53 14.24
C VAL A 165 5.07 -14.73 15.01
N VAL A 166 5.54 -15.73 14.27
CA VAL A 166 6.16 -16.94 14.83
C VAL A 166 7.67 -16.89 14.62
N ARG A 167 8.39 -17.58 15.49
CA ARG A 167 9.84 -17.70 15.38
C ARG A 167 10.21 -19.15 15.12
N ILE A 168 10.56 -19.44 13.87
CA ILE A 168 10.84 -20.82 13.47
C ILE A 168 12.20 -21.22 14.03
N ASN A 169 12.32 -22.45 14.55
CA ASN A 169 13.59 -22.96 15.00
C ASN A 169 14.55 -23.10 13.80
N PRO A 170 15.66 -22.33 13.72
CA PRO A 170 16.52 -22.34 12.53
C PRO A 170 17.20 -23.69 12.28
N ALA A 171 17.28 -24.56 13.29
CA ALA A 171 17.84 -25.91 13.14
C ALA A 171 17.08 -26.75 12.10
N VAL A 172 15.79 -26.50 11.89
CA VAL A 172 14.97 -27.26 10.93
C VAL A 172 15.37 -27.02 9.48
N PHE A 173 15.97 -25.87 9.18
CA PHE A 173 16.47 -25.52 7.85
C PHE A 173 17.94 -25.92 7.65
N SER A 174 18.63 -26.30 8.73
CA SER A 174 20.05 -26.67 8.68
C SER A 174 20.26 -28.09 8.15
N ASP A 175 19.28 -28.98 8.34
CA ASP A 175 19.30 -30.33 7.77
C ASP A 175 18.45 -30.40 6.48
N PRO A 176 19.06 -30.60 5.30
CA PRO A 176 18.35 -30.65 4.02
C PRO A 176 17.41 -31.86 3.86
N LYS A 177 17.49 -32.84 4.76
CA LYS A 177 16.61 -34.01 4.84
C LYS A 177 15.50 -33.87 5.88
N TYR A 178 15.50 -32.79 6.68
CA TYR A 178 14.45 -32.58 7.66
C TYR A 178 13.11 -32.40 6.96
N GLU A 179 12.12 -33.19 7.37
CA GLU A 179 10.76 -33.11 6.85
C GLU A 179 9.80 -32.64 7.94
N VAL A 180 8.83 -31.81 7.54
CA VAL A 180 7.76 -31.32 8.40
C VAL A 180 6.44 -32.01 8.05
N PRO A 181 5.67 -32.48 9.05
CA PRO A 181 4.39 -33.14 8.82
C PRO A 181 3.28 -32.11 8.61
N ASN A 182 2.28 -32.51 7.82
CA ASN A 182 1.03 -31.81 7.68
C ASN A 182 0.08 -32.18 8.83
N TYR A 183 -0.46 -31.17 9.50
CA TYR A 183 -1.31 -31.30 10.69
C TYR A 183 -2.51 -32.22 10.45
N LYS A 184 -3.18 -32.07 9.30
CA LYS A 184 -4.42 -32.78 8.95
C LYS A 184 -4.16 -34.10 8.21
N THR A 185 -3.32 -34.07 7.19
CA THR A 185 -3.16 -35.21 6.27
C THR A 185 -2.04 -36.16 6.66
N LYS A 186 -1.16 -35.75 7.59
CA LYS A 186 0.05 -36.48 8.01
C LYS A 186 1.06 -36.73 6.89
N LYS A 187 0.86 -36.16 5.69
CA LYS A 187 1.89 -36.10 4.64
C LYS A 187 3.05 -35.23 5.10
N THR A 188 4.25 -35.50 4.62
CA THR A 188 5.43 -34.70 4.94
C THR A 188 5.89 -33.88 3.73
N LYS A 189 6.59 -32.76 3.98
CA LYS A 189 7.36 -32.04 2.97
C LYS A 189 8.76 -31.71 3.51
N PRO A 190 9.78 -31.58 2.65
CA PRO A 190 11.09 -31.08 3.07
C PRO A 190 10.97 -29.67 3.68
N ALA A 191 11.56 -29.41 4.84
CA ALA A 191 11.52 -28.12 5.51
C ALA A 191 12.18 -27.00 4.69
N ARG A 192 13.16 -27.34 3.84
CA ARG A 192 13.78 -26.42 2.88
C ARG A 192 12.80 -25.80 1.89
N ASN A 193 11.60 -26.38 1.72
CA ASN A 193 10.53 -25.77 0.93
C ASN A 193 9.89 -24.56 1.64
N GLY A 194 10.35 -24.24 2.85
CA GLY A 194 10.02 -23.02 3.56
C GLY A 194 8.68 -23.09 4.30
N PHE A 195 8.58 -22.20 5.29
CA PHE A 195 7.33 -21.85 5.94
C PHE A 195 6.54 -20.94 5.01
N ARG A 196 5.25 -21.22 4.79
CA ARG A 196 4.40 -20.40 3.91
C ARG A 196 3.65 -19.33 4.73
N SER A 197 4.26 -18.16 4.83
CA SER A 197 3.66 -16.94 5.38
C SER A 197 2.47 -16.46 4.56
N HIS A 198 1.64 -15.59 5.16
CA HIS A 198 0.52 -14.92 4.51
C HIS A 198 0.12 -13.63 5.26
N GLN A 199 -0.91 -12.94 4.79
CA GLN A 199 -1.29 -11.57 5.20
C GLN A 199 -1.52 -11.34 6.71
N THR A 200 -1.68 -12.40 7.52
CA THR A 200 -1.85 -12.31 8.97
C THR A 200 -0.90 -13.22 9.75
N LEU A 201 0.05 -13.88 9.08
CA LEU A 201 1.02 -14.79 9.69
C LEU A 201 2.39 -14.63 9.04
N LEU A 202 3.34 -14.16 9.85
CA LEU A 202 4.72 -13.91 9.48
C LEU A 202 5.66 -14.78 10.29
N THR A 203 6.85 -15.01 9.74
CA THR A 203 8.01 -15.55 10.46
C THR A 203 8.97 -14.44 10.86
N ASP A 204 9.86 -14.71 11.81
CA ASP A 204 10.95 -13.82 12.17
C ASP A 204 11.96 -13.57 11.02
N GLY A 205 11.96 -14.44 10.02
CA GLY A 205 12.75 -14.30 8.80
C GLY A 205 12.15 -13.32 7.77
N ASP A 206 10.83 -13.11 7.78
CA ASP A 206 10.15 -12.38 6.70
C ASP A 206 10.55 -10.91 6.62
N VAL A 207 10.96 -10.31 7.75
CA VAL A 207 11.44 -8.91 7.79
C VAL A 207 12.76 -8.69 7.04
N TYR A 208 13.42 -9.76 6.58
CA TYR A 208 14.64 -9.71 5.76
C TYR A 208 14.40 -10.13 4.31
N THR A 209 13.16 -10.46 3.94
CA THR A 209 12.83 -10.99 2.61
C THR A 209 11.78 -10.13 1.94
N PRO A 210 11.53 -10.34 0.64
CA PRO A 210 10.46 -9.66 -0.09
C PRO A 210 9.06 -9.94 0.46
N VAL A 211 8.90 -11.01 1.24
CA VAL A 211 7.63 -11.41 1.87
C VAL A 211 7.06 -10.25 2.70
N LEU A 212 7.87 -9.53 3.49
CA LEU A 212 7.36 -8.40 4.26
C LEU A 212 6.68 -7.36 3.36
N GLY A 213 7.30 -7.03 2.22
CA GLY A 213 6.73 -6.07 1.28
C GLY A 213 5.43 -6.56 0.66
N HIS A 214 5.39 -7.82 0.26
CA HIS A 214 4.21 -8.50 -0.29
C HIS A 214 3.03 -8.49 0.70
N GLU A 215 3.27 -8.92 1.94
CA GLU A 215 2.20 -8.99 2.95
C GLU A 215 1.73 -7.60 3.40
N LEU A 216 2.63 -6.61 3.42
CA LEU A 216 2.22 -5.20 3.62
C LEU A 216 1.37 -4.68 2.45
N GLY A 217 1.64 -5.14 1.22
CA GLY A 217 0.79 -4.87 0.05
C GLY A 217 -0.65 -5.36 0.27
N HIS A 218 -0.81 -6.61 0.72
CA HIS A 218 -2.13 -7.13 1.11
C HIS A 218 -2.78 -6.30 2.23
N ALA A 219 -2.01 -5.88 3.23
CA ALA A 219 -2.52 -5.04 4.32
C ALA A 219 -3.01 -3.66 3.86
N ILE A 220 -2.53 -3.16 2.72
CA ILE A 220 -3.04 -1.94 2.06
C ILE A 220 -4.02 -2.23 0.92
N ASN A 221 -4.64 -3.41 0.93
CA ASN A 221 -5.69 -3.84 0.00
C ASN A 221 -5.19 -4.09 -1.44
N GLU A 222 -3.92 -4.46 -1.62
CA GLU A 222 -3.48 -5.04 -2.89
C GLU A 222 -3.82 -6.53 -2.98
N ASP A 223 -4.25 -6.97 -4.16
CA ASP A 223 -4.35 -8.39 -4.49
C ASP A 223 -3.05 -8.90 -5.11
N HIS A 224 -2.94 -10.22 -5.33
CA HIS A 224 -1.87 -10.76 -6.18
C HIS A 224 -1.94 -10.21 -7.61
N ILE A 225 -0.79 -10.19 -8.29
CA ILE A 225 -0.57 -9.48 -9.57
C ILE A 225 -1.61 -9.79 -10.65
N LEU A 226 -2.07 -11.04 -10.81
CA LEU A 226 -3.09 -11.35 -11.82
C LEU A 226 -4.48 -10.81 -11.45
N ALA A 227 -4.84 -10.81 -10.18
CA ALA A 227 -6.09 -10.20 -9.72
C ALA A 227 -6.07 -8.68 -9.89
N LEU A 228 -4.92 -8.04 -9.63
CA LEU A 228 -4.71 -6.61 -9.94
C LEU A 228 -4.89 -6.31 -11.43
N LYS A 229 -4.45 -7.22 -12.31
CA LYS A 229 -4.67 -7.14 -13.77
C LYS A 229 -6.10 -7.49 -14.20
N GLY A 230 -6.98 -7.84 -13.27
CA GLY A 230 -8.39 -8.10 -13.54
C GLY A 230 -8.77 -9.56 -13.76
N ASP A 231 -7.88 -10.53 -13.51
CA ASP A 231 -8.22 -11.95 -13.60
C ASP A 231 -9.30 -12.30 -12.57
N ALA A 232 -10.48 -12.69 -13.06
CA ALA A 232 -11.65 -12.94 -12.22
C ALA A 232 -11.47 -14.14 -11.28
N GLN A 233 -10.75 -15.18 -11.70
CA GLN A 233 -10.53 -16.35 -10.86
C GLN A 233 -9.58 -16.03 -9.71
N CYS A 234 -8.54 -15.22 -9.96
CA CYS A 234 -7.63 -14.78 -8.90
C CYS A 234 -8.28 -13.80 -7.92
N LYS A 235 -9.34 -13.08 -8.31
CA LYS A 235 -10.16 -12.30 -7.36
C LYS A 235 -10.99 -13.17 -6.43
N ILE A 236 -11.48 -14.32 -6.92
CA ILE A 236 -12.29 -15.27 -6.16
C ILE A 236 -11.42 -16.18 -5.29
N ASN A 237 -10.37 -16.75 -5.87
CA ASN A 237 -9.43 -17.65 -5.22
C ASN A 237 -8.00 -17.13 -5.36
N ARG A 238 -7.62 -16.29 -4.39
CA ARG A 238 -6.32 -15.60 -4.37
C ARG A 238 -5.15 -16.56 -4.12
N SER A 239 -5.42 -17.73 -3.55
CA SER A 239 -4.41 -18.70 -3.10
C SER A 239 -3.82 -19.57 -4.21
N LEU A 240 -4.33 -19.47 -5.44
CA LEU A 240 -3.83 -20.25 -6.56
C LEU A 240 -2.41 -19.80 -6.92
N ASP A 241 -1.50 -20.75 -7.09
CA ASP A 241 -0.10 -20.46 -7.45
C ASP A 241 0.03 -19.59 -8.71
N ARG A 242 -0.89 -19.75 -9.67
CA ARG A 242 -0.93 -18.93 -10.89
C ARG A 242 -1.13 -17.44 -10.61
N CYS A 243 -1.76 -17.07 -9.49
CA CYS A 243 -2.07 -15.68 -9.20
C CYS A 243 -0.84 -14.83 -8.92
N TYR A 244 0.28 -15.47 -8.57
CA TYR A 244 1.59 -14.84 -8.41
C TYR A 244 2.27 -14.47 -9.74
N GLY A 245 1.68 -14.83 -10.87
CA GLY A 245 2.16 -14.45 -12.21
C GLY A 245 2.40 -15.64 -13.13
N LEU A 246 2.34 -15.36 -14.42
CA LEU A 246 2.60 -16.31 -15.51
C LEU A 246 3.74 -15.83 -16.41
N THR A 247 3.94 -14.51 -16.52
CA THR A 247 5.06 -13.92 -17.26
C THR A 247 6.24 -13.57 -16.34
N VAL A 248 7.42 -13.38 -16.92
CA VAL A 248 8.62 -12.99 -16.15
C VAL A 248 8.41 -11.65 -15.44
N GLU A 249 7.74 -10.69 -16.09
CA GLU A 249 7.43 -9.38 -15.51
C GLU A 249 6.48 -9.49 -14.32
N GLU A 250 5.48 -10.38 -14.40
CA GLU A 250 4.54 -10.61 -13.31
C GLU A 250 5.22 -11.27 -12.12
N LEU A 251 6.06 -12.29 -12.38
CA LEU A 251 6.80 -12.99 -11.35
C LEU A 251 7.83 -12.09 -10.66
N ARG A 252 8.36 -11.07 -11.34
CA ARG A 252 9.28 -10.08 -10.73
C ARG A 252 8.56 -9.08 -9.84
N ASN A 253 7.25 -8.88 -10.01
CA ASN A 253 6.49 -7.92 -9.22
C ASN A 253 6.40 -8.35 -7.75
N ILE A 254 6.32 -7.37 -6.84
CA ILE A 254 6.21 -7.60 -5.40
C ILE A 254 4.91 -8.32 -5.02
N MET A 255 3.81 -8.08 -5.73
CA MET A 255 2.55 -8.81 -5.57
C MET A 255 2.50 -10.08 -6.43
N GLY A 256 3.60 -10.40 -7.11
CA GLY A 256 3.91 -11.71 -7.65
C GLY A 256 4.87 -12.46 -6.72
N ALA A 257 5.85 -13.16 -7.30
CA ALA A 257 6.87 -13.91 -6.55
C ALA A 257 8.17 -13.11 -6.31
N GLY A 258 8.20 -11.83 -6.68
CA GLY A 258 9.42 -11.05 -6.80
C GLY A 258 9.52 -9.90 -5.80
N THR A 259 10.26 -8.87 -6.18
CA THR A 259 10.62 -7.74 -5.28
C THR A 259 10.30 -6.38 -5.89
N GLU A 260 9.89 -6.36 -7.16
CA GLU A 260 9.79 -5.13 -7.92
C GLU A 260 8.43 -4.46 -7.74
N ILE A 261 8.45 -3.19 -7.39
CA ILE A 261 7.25 -2.36 -7.40
C ILE A 261 7.09 -1.76 -8.79
N THR A 262 5.92 -1.94 -9.38
CA THR A 262 5.58 -1.43 -10.70
C THR A 262 4.37 -0.50 -10.62
N GLU A 263 4.00 0.13 -11.74
CA GLU A 263 2.90 1.08 -11.80
C GLU A 263 1.57 0.51 -11.29
N ILE A 264 1.32 -0.80 -11.46
CA ILE A 264 0.07 -1.42 -11.00
C ILE A 264 -0.12 -1.35 -9.48
N ASN A 265 0.98 -1.24 -8.73
CA ASN A 265 1.00 -1.19 -7.27
C ASN A 265 0.69 0.21 -6.70
N VAL A 266 0.25 1.16 -7.54
CA VAL A 266 -0.22 2.49 -7.09
C VAL A 266 -1.71 2.48 -6.71
N GLY A 267 -2.41 1.36 -6.98
CA GLY A 267 -3.86 1.21 -6.81
C GLY A 267 -4.40 1.78 -5.49
N PRO A 268 -3.86 1.39 -4.33
CA PRO A 268 -4.33 1.88 -3.03
C PRO A 268 -4.32 3.41 -2.92
N TRP A 269 -3.31 4.09 -3.47
CA TRP A 269 -3.26 5.56 -3.46
C TRP A 269 -4.29 6.17 -4.40
N VAL A 270 -4.47 5.61 -5.59
CA VAL A 270 -5.49 6.08 -6.55
C VAL A 270 -6.89 5.93 -5.96
N ASP A 271 -7.19 4.82 -5.30
CA ASP A 271 -8.48 4.57 -4.66
C ASP A 271 -8.78 5.59 -3.56
N HIS A 272 -7.80 5.85 -2.68
CA HIS A 272 -7.94 6.85 -1.62
C HIS A 272 -8.10 8.26 -2.21
N LEU A 273 -7.31 8.61 -3.23
CA LEU A 273 -7.44 9.90 -3.91
C LEU A 273 -8.83 10.06 -4.52
N GLN A 274 -9.31 9.05 -5.25
CA GLN A 274 -10.65 9.02 -5.85
C GLN A 274 -11.73 9.20 -4.80
N ASN A 275 -11.64 8.52 -3.66
CA ASN A 275 -12.64 8.64 -2.61
C ASN A 275 -12.64 10.02 -1.92
N MET A 276 -11.47 10.63 -1.71
CA MET A 276 -11.38 11.97 -1.10
C MET A 276 -11.90 13.10 -1.99
N VAL A 277 -11.81 12.91 -3.30
CA VAL A 277 -12.12 13.99 -4.26
C VAL A 277 -13.47 13.77 -4.92
N GLY A 278 -13.90 12.53 -5.11
CA GLY A 278 -15.16 12.13 -5.73
C GLY A 278 -15.24 12.48 -7.22
N GLY A 279 -16.34 12.05 -7.87
CA GLY A 279 -16.61 12.23 -9.30
C GLY A 279 -16.29 11.00 -10.13
N ASP A 280 -16.15 11.19 -11.44
CA ASP A 280 -15.79 10.13 -12.39
C ASP A 280 -14.40 9.55 -12.08
N PRO A 281 -14.12 8.29 -12.47
CA PRO A 281 -12.80 7.69 -12.31
C PRO A 281 -11.70 8.57 -12.90
N MET A 282 -10.71 8.93 -12.09
CA MET A 282 -9.59 9.74 -12.52
C MET A 282 -8.60 8.92 -13.35
N HIS A 283 -8.39 9.33 -14.60
CA HIS A 283 -7.28 8.85 -15.41
C HIS A 283 -6.00 9.64 -15.07
N CYS A 284 -5.35 9.24 -13.99
CA CYS A 284 -4.06 9.78 -13.58
C CYS A 284 -2.93 9.22 -14.44
N LYS A 285 -1.91 10.04 -14.72
CA LYS A 285 -0.63 9.53 -15.22
C LYS A 285 0.26 9.19 -14.01
N ILE A 286 0.83 8.00 -14.00
CA ILE A 286 1.72 7.56 -12.94
C ILE A 286 3.16 7.65 -13.44
N THR A 287 4.06 8.09 -12.57
CA THR A 287 5.49 8.08 -12.82
C THR A 287 6.18 7.34 -11.68
N MET A 288 7.00 6.33 -12.02
CA MET A 288 7.83 5.62 -11.05
C MET A 288 9.02 6.50 -10.66
N LEU A 289 9.18 6.77 -9.37
CA LEU A 289 10.29 7.55 -8.81
C LEU A 289 11.54 6.72 -8.51
N THR A 290 11.48 5.41 -8.75
CA THR A 290 12.63 4.50 -8.64
C THR A 290 13.63 4.66 -9.79
N ASP A 291 13.26 5.34 -10.87
CA ASP A 291 14.20 5.71 -11.93
C ASP A 291 15.05 6.90 -11.45
N PRO A 292 16.38 6.73 -11.29
CA PRO A 292 17.26 7.79 -10.81
C PRO A 292 17.31 9.02 -11.74
N LYS A 293 16.81 8.90 -12.99
CA LYS A 293 16.70 10.02 -13.93
C LYS A 293 15.46 10.87 -13.71
N VAL A 294 14.52 10.40 -12.88
CA VAL A 294 13.25 11.09 -12.61
C VAL A 294 13.41 11.94 -11.35
N GLN A 295 13.60 13.24 -11.53
CA GLN A 295 13.40 14.19 -10.44
C GLN A 295 11.90 14.46 -10.25
N PRO A 296 11.42 14.71 -9.02
CA PRO A 296 10.05 15.14 -8.79
C PRO A 296 9.77 16.39 -9.64
N LEU A 297 8.83 16.26 -10.58
CA LEU A 297 8.46 17.39 -11.44
C LEU A 297 7.83 18.50 -10.58
N PRO A 298 8.13 19.78 -10.86
CA PRO A 298 7.46 20.87 -10.18
C PRO A 298 5.96 20.86 -10.49
N PRO A 299 5.14 21.54 -9.66
CA PRO A 299 3.74 21.80 -9.93
C PRO A 299 3.52 22.40 -11.32
N ARG A 300 2.42 22.03 -11.97
CA ARG A 300 2.05 22.55 -13.30
C ARG A 300 1.49 23.96 -13.16
N LYS A 301 1.92 24.86 -14.05
CA LYS A 301 1.38 26.22 -14.16
C LYS A 301 0.28 26.24 -15.21
N ILE A 302 -0.92 26.67 -14.83
CA ILE A 302 -2.08 26.81 -15.70
C ILE A 302 -2.39 28.31 -15.79
N PRO A 303 -2.31 28.93 -16.98
CA PRO A 303 -2.65 30.35 -17.12
C PRO A 303 -4.09 30.60 -16.71
N VAL A 304 -4.31 31.61 -15.86
CA VAL A 304 -5.66 32.11 -15.59
C VAL A 304 -6.09 32.89 -16.83
N VAL A 305 -7.03 32.34 -17.60
CA VAL A 305 -7.62 33.09 -18.70
C VAL A 305 -8.37 34.27 -18.08
N PRO A 306 -8.03 35.53 -18.39
CA PRO A 306 -8.74 36.68 -17.86
C PRO A 306 -10.22 36.54 -18.19
N ALA A 307 -11.11 36.81 -17.23
CA ALA A 307 -12.55 36.69 -17.43
C ALA A 307 -13.05 37.50 -18.66
N SER A 308 -12.34 38.57 -19.04
CA SER A 308 -12.60 39.38 -20.24
C SER A 308 -12.31 38.68 -21.58
N LYS A 309 -11.64 37.53 -21.58
CA LYS A 309 -11.34 36.70 -22.76
C LYS A 309 -11.94 35.30 -22.69
N ALA A 310 -12.72 34.99 -21.65
CA ALA A 310 -13.51 33.76 -21.67
C ALA A 310 -14.45 33.86 -22.88
N PRO A 311 -14.47 32.87 -23.80
CA PRO A 311 -15.40 32.89 -24.91
C PRO A 311 -16.79 33.06 -24.33
N VAL A 312 -17.49 34.11 -24.76
CA VAL A 312 -18.90 34.31 -24.44
C VAL A 312 -19.58 33.04 -24.93
N GLY A 313 -19.84 32.10 -24.01
CA GLY A 313 -20.56 30.88 -24.34
C GLY A 313 -21.86 31.28 -25.04
N PRO A 314 -22.37 30.47 -25.98
CA PRO A 314 -23.60 30.79 -26.67
C PRO A 314 -24.62 31.17 -25.62
N SER A 315 -25.07 32.43 -25.64
CA SER A 315 -26.11 32.85 -24.73
C SER A 315 -27.30 31.97 -25.10
N PHE A 316 -27.62 31.02 -24.23
CA PHE A 316 -28.90 30.37 -24.29
C PHE A 316 -29.88 31.48 -23.98
N GLY A 317 -30.31 32.18 -25.03
CA GLY A 317 -31.31 33.22 -24.96
C GLY A 317 -32.43 32.64 -24.13
N SER A 318 -32.68 33.27 -22.98
CA SER A 318 -33.80 32.91 -22.12
C SER A 318 -35.04 32.95 -22.99
N ARG A 319 -35.46 31.79 -23.50
CA ARG A 319 -36.81 31.59 -23.98
C ARG A 319 -37.66 31.77 -22.74
N ARG A 320 -38.20 32.99 -22.59
CA ARG A 320 -39.36 33.27 -21.76
C ARG A 320 -40.36 32.17 -22.05
N LEU A 321 -40.55 31.26 -21.09
CA LEU A 321 -41.68 30.36 -21.08
C LEU A 321 -42.92 31.27 -21.13
N GLN A 322 -43.61 31.30 -22.27
CA GLN A 322 -44.93 31.91 -22.33
C GLN A 322 -45.85 31.10 -21.40
N PRO A 323 -46.67 31.76 -20.57
CA PRO A 323 -47.62 31.08 -19.72
C PRO A 323 -48.62 30.34 -20.61
N VAL A 324 -48.69 29.01 -20.45
CA VAL A 324 -49.70 28.18 -21.10
C VAL A 324 -51.05 28.58 -20.54
N GLY A 325 -51.92 29.09 -21.41
CA GLY A 325 -53.26 29.54 -21.06
C GLY A 325 -54.10 28.42 -20.45
N ALA A 326 -54.81 28.75 -19.39
CA ALA A 326 -55.81 27.90 -18.77
C ALA A 326 -56.96 27.60 -19.74
N GLY A 327 -56.98 26.40 -20.30
CA GLY A 327 -58.13 25.85 -20.99
C GLY A 327 -59.13 25.28 -19.99
N ARG A 328 -60.29 25.93 -19.86
CA ARG A 328 -61.47 25.38 -19.18
C ARG A 328 -62.03 24.21 -19.98
N ARG A 329 -62.22 23.06 -19.33
CA ARG A 329 -63.38 22.16 -19.50
C ARG A 329 -63.71 21.58 -18.13
#